data_AF-A0A4P5Z916-F1
#
_entry.id   AF-A0A4P5Z916-F1
#
_cell.length_a   1.000
_cell.length_b   1.000
_cell.length_c   1.000
_cell.angle_alpha   90.00
_cell.angle_beta   90.00
_cell.angle_gamma   90.00
#
_symmetry.space_group_name_H-M   'P 1'
#
loop_
_entity.id
_entity.type
_entity.pdbx_description
1 polymer ?
#
loop_
_entity_poly.entity_id
_entity_poly.type
_entity_poly.pdbx_seq_one_letter_code
_entity_poly.pdbx_strand_id
1 'polypeptide(L)'
;MKLQLNTIKTNLKNYQDYLNQLNNILMPEDNLPFFNKFETRTKNKFIEQINVDLGYLIPGQNLFSELINTIRGLVEIEQAEIDRSLEKTIAIFGVSLGVGGIAASTFSGYVERPLINSNQSPLTIFTHPGIFAFLLSVTITLVMGLSTAKYLRCRRNKLPKN
;
A
#
# COMPACT_ATOMS: atom_id res chain seq x y z
N MET A 1 19.57 8.34 -22.08
CA MET A 1 20.98 8.03 -22.41
C MET A 1 21.19 6.65 -23.05
N LYS A 2 20.76 5.51 -22.49
CA LYS A 2 20.98 4.19 -23.15
C LYS A 2 20.46 4.12 -24.59
N LEU A 3 19.26 4.67 -24.83
CA LEU A 3 18.70 4.75 -26.18
C LEU A 3 19.57 5.58 -27.14
N GLN A 4 20.00 6.76 -26.71
CA GLN A 4 20.87 7.65 -27.50
C GLN A 4 22.24 7.01 -27.78
N LEU A 5 22.81 6.29 -26.80
CA LEU A 5 24.04 5.52 -26.98
C LEU A 5 23.88 4.48 -28.10
N ASN A 6 22.76 3.75 -28.11
CA ASN A 6 22.48 2.76 -29.14
C ASN A 6 22.32 3.41 -30.52
N THR A 7 21.59 4.53 -30.59
CA THR A 7 21.45 5.31 -31.84
C THR A 7 22.81 5.78 -32.38
N ILE A 8 23.67 6.34 -31.53
CA ILE A 8 25.01 6.80 -31.93
C ILE A 8 25.86 5.61 -32.40
N LYS A 9 25.83 4.47 -31.71
CA LYS A 9 26.56 3.25 -32.11
C LYS A 9 26.10 2.74 -33.48
N THR A 10 24.79 2.69 -33.72
CA THR A 10 24.24 2.26 -35.02
C THR A 10 24.64 3.21 -36.14
N ASN A 11 24.49 4.52 -35.92
CA ASN A 11 24.87 5.51 -36.92
C ASN A 11 26.37 5.53 -37.19
N LEU A 12 27.19 5.32 -36.16
CA LEU A 12 28.64 5.18 -36.32
C LEU A 12 28.98 3.97 -37.19
N LYS A 13 28.31 2.83 -36.99
CA LYS A 13 28.51 1.65 -37.83
C LYS A 13 28.18 1.93 -39.30
N ASN A 14 27.01 2.51 -39.57
CA ASN A 14 26.61 2.88 -40.93
C ASN A 14 27.61 3.88 -41.54
N TYR A 15 28.05 4.86 -40.74
CA TYR A 15 29.06 5.83 -41.15
C TYR A 15 30.37 5.16 -41.55
N GLN A 16 30.86 4.19 -40.78
CA GLN A 16 32.06 3.41 -41.12
C GLN A 16 31.89 2.65 -42.44
N ASP A 17 30.73 2.06 -42.68
CA ASP A 17 30.44 1.34 -43.93
C ASP A 17 30.50 2.28 -45.15
N TYR A 18 29.96 3.49 -45.03
CA TYR A 18 30.05 4.50 -46.09
C TYR A 18 31.45 5.10 -46.23
N LEU A 19 32.18 5.29 -45.12
CA LEU A 19 33.56 5.76 -45.16
C LEU A 19 34.47 4.76 -45.88
N ASN A 20 34.26 3.46 -45.67
CA ASN A 20 34.98 2.41 -46.41
C ASN A 20 34.67 2.44 -47.90
N GLN A 21 33.41 2.63 -48.29
CA GLN A 21 33.03 2.79 -49.70
C GLN A 21 33.67 4.03 -50.33
N LEU A 22 33.69 5.15 -49.61
CA LEU A 22 34.35 6.37 -50.03
C LEU A 22 35.85 6.14 -50.22
N ASN A 23 36.52 5.51 -49.26
CA ASN A 23 37.96 5.24 -49.35
C ASN A 23 38.34 4.37 -50.56
N ASN A 24 37.42 3.54 -51.07
CA ASN A 24 37.65 2.72 -52.27
C ASN A 24 37.57 3.51 -53.59
N ILE A 25 36.98 4.71 -53.59
CA ILE A 25 36.83 5.54 -54.79
C ILE A 25 37.73 6.79 -54.78
N LEU A 26 38.38 7.10 -53.65
CA LEU A 26 39.30 8.23 -53.54
C LEU A 26 40.57 8.01 -54.37
N MET A 27 41.02 9.06 -55.04
CA MET A 27 42.33 9.09 -55.69
C MET A 27 43.43 9.45 -54.67
N PRO A 28 44.71 9.13 -54.94
CA PRO A 28 45.82 9.44 -54.03
C PRO A 28 45.94 10.92 -53.64
N GLU A 29 45.53 11.83 -54.52
CA GLU A 29 45.46 13.28 -54.30
C GLU A 29 44.29 13.73 -53.41
N ASP A 30 43.26 12.90 -53.22
CA ASP A 30 42.10 13.23 -52.40
C ASP A 30 42.41 13.08 -50.91
N ASN A 31 42.69 14.20 -50.25
CA ASN A 31 42.99 14.21 -48.82
C ASN A 31 41.78 14.64 -47.96
N LEU A 32 41.04 13.66 -47.41
CA LEU A 32 39.83 13.90 -46.59
C LEU A 32 39.95 13.32 -45.16
N PRO A 33 40.94 13.77 -44.35
CA PRO A 33 41.26 13.16 -43.06
C PRO A 33 40.20 13.45 -41.99
N PHE A 34 39.33 14.44 -42.22
CA PHE A 34 38.31 14.83 -41.27
C PHE A 34 37.25 13.74 -41.05
N PHE A 35 37.00 12.88 -42.05
CA PHE A 35 36.08 11.75 -41.91
C PHE A 35 36.58 10.75 -40.87
N ASN A 36 37.86 10.35 -40.97
CA ASN A 36 38.50 9.49 -39.97
C ASN A 36 38.57 10.16 -38.58
N LYS A 37 38.80 11.49 -38.52
CA LYS A 37 38.78 12.25 -37.26
C LYS A 37 37.38 12.25 -36.63
N PHE A 38 36.32 12.35 -37.42
CA PHE A 38 34.93 12.30 -36.93
C PHE A 38 34.62 10.93 -36.33
N GLU A 39 34.98 9.83 -37.01
CA GLU A 39 34.83 8.46 -36.47
C GLU A 39 35.54 8.32 -35.13
N THR A 40 36.82 8.72 -35.09
CA THR A 40 37.68 8.63 -33.91
C THR A 40 37.11 9.42 -32.73
N ARG A 41 36.67 10.66 -32.97
CA ARG A 41 36.04 11.50 -31.94
C ARG A 41 34.74 10.91 -31.43
N THR A 42 33.94 10.30 -32.30
CA THR A 42 32.67 9.69 -31.92
C THR A 42 32.88 8.46 -31.03
N LYS A 43 33.86 7.62 -31.35
CA LYS A 43 34.26 6.47 -30.50
C LYS A 43 34.85 6.92 -29.17
N ASN A 44 35.94 7.68 -29.24
CA ASN A 44 36.84 7.89 -28.09
C ASN A 44 36.36 9.02 -27.18
N LYS A 45 35.42 9.86 -27.62
CA LYS A 45 34.88 10.93 -26.77
C LYS A 45 33.42 10.68 -26.45
N PHE A 46 32.55 10.67 -27.46
CA PHE A 46 31.11 10.68 -27.20
C PHE A 46 30.61 9.35 -26.63
N ILE A 47 30.95 8.21 -27.26
CA ILE A 47 30.53 6.91 -26.77
C ILE A 47 31.14 6.63 -25.39
N GLU A 48 32.42 6.92 -25.19
CA GLU A 48 33.10 6.71 -23.90
C GLU A 48 32.48 7.54 -22.77
N GLN A 49 32.29 8.86 -22.97
CA GLN A 49 31.66 9.74 -21.98
C GLN A 49 30.25 9.27 -21.62
N ILE A 50 29.43 8.90 -22.61
CA ILE A 50 28.07 8.40 -22.33
C ILE A 50 28.10 7.10 -21.53
N ASN A 51 29.08 6.20 -21.77
CA ASN A 51 29.22 4.99 -20.97
C ASN A 51 29.64 5.30 -19.53
N VAL A 52 30.55 6.26 -19.34
CA VAL A 52 30.97 6.72 -18.00
C VAL A 52 29.77 7.33 -17.25
N ASP A 53 29.02 8.22 -17.90
CA ASP A 53 27.83 8.84 -17.32
C ASP A 53 26.77 7.81 -16.96
N LEU A 54 26.53 6.82 -17.84
CA LEU A 54 25.64 5.70 -17.53
C LEU A 54 26.14 4.87 -16.34
N GLY A 55 27.46 4.65 -16.24
CA GLY A 55 28.09 3.98 -15.10
C GLY A 55 27.82 4.66 -13.77
N TYR A 56 27.77 5.99 -13.73
CA TYR A 56 27.43 6.75 -12.52
C TYR A 56 25.93 6.86 -12.27
N LEU A 57 25.12 7.02 -13.32
CA LEU A 57 23.69 7.30 -13.16
C LEU A 57 22.84 6.07 -12.88
N ILE A 58 23.22 4.90 -13.41
CA ILE A 58 22.45 3.65 -13.19
C ILE A 58 22.40 3.27 -11.70
N PRO A 59 23.51 3.25 -10.94
CA PRO A 59 23.46 3.00 -9.50
C PRO A 59 22.56 3.97 -8.76
N GLY A 60 22.60 5.27 -9.10
CA GLY A 60 21.73 6.28 -8.50
C GLY A 60 20.25 6.01 -8.80
N GLN A 61 19.91 5.65 -10.03
CA GLN A 61 18.55 5.27 -10.40
C GLN A 61 18.04 4.05 -9.60
N ASN A 62 18.88 3.05 -9.41
CA ASN A 62 18.54 1.87 -8.62
C ASN A 62 18.27 2.23 -7.15
N LEU A 63 19.13 3.07 -6.56
CA LEU A 63 18.95 3.55 -5.18
C LEU A 63 17.64 4.32 -5.01
N PHE A 64 17.30 5.21 -5.95
CA PHE A 64 16.02 5.93 -5.89
C PHE A 64 14.83 4.98 -6.03
N SER A 65 14.92 3.96 -6.88
CA SER A 65 13.87 2.94 -7.00
C SER A 65 13.69 2.15 -5.70
N GLU A 66 14.78 1.78 -5.04
CA GLU A 66 14.76 1.06 -3.76
C GLU A 66 14.18 1.93 -2.64
N LEU A 67 14.54 3.21 -2.60
CA LEU A 67 13.96 4.17 -1.65
C LEU A 67 12.46 4.36 -1.86
N ILE A 68 12.00 4.51 -3.11
CA ILE A 68 10.57 4.61 -3.44
C ILE A 68 9.82 3.35 -2.99
N ASN A 69 10.39 2.17 -3.25
CA ASN A 69 9.80 0.91 -2.80
C ASN A 69 9.76 0.81 -1.27
N THR A 70 10.80 1.29 -0.58
CA THR A 70 10.84 1.35 0.88
C THR A 70 9.76 2.28 1.44
N ILE A 71 9.62 3.48 0.89
CA ILE A 71 8.57 4.43 1.28
C ILE A 71 7.20 3.83 1.03
N ARG A 72 6.98 3.18 -0.11
CA ARG A 72 5.73 2.48 -0.40
C ARG A 72 5.46 1.38 0.63
N GLY A 73 6.46 0.56 0.95
CA GLY A 73 6.34 -0.49 1.96
C GLY A 73 6.00 0.08 3.35
N LEU A 74 6.60 1.20 3.75
CA LEU A 74 6.27 1.88 5.01
C LEU A 74 4.83 2.39 5.01
N VAL A 75 4.38 3.02 3.92
CA VAL A 75 3.00 3.50 3.78
C VAL A 75 2.00 2.34 3.82
N GLU A 76 2.30 1.23 3.15
CA GLU A 76 1.45 0.02 3.17
C GLU A 76 1.35 -0.59 4.58
N ILE A 77 2.45 -0.61 5.35
CA ILE A 77 2.44 -1.06 6.74
C ILE A 77 1.58 -0.13 7.61
N GLU A 78 1.75 1.19 7.48
CA GLU A 78 0.99 2.18 8.24
C GLU A 78 -0.51 2.10 7.92
N GLN A 79 -0.86 1.99 6.64
CA GLN A 79 -2.24 1.78 6.21
C GLN A 79 -2.82 0.47 6.76
N ALA A 80 -2.08 -0.63 6.70
CA ALA A 80 -2.53 -1.90 7.28
C ALA A 80 -2.73 -1.82 8.81
N GLU A 81 -1.92 -1.03 9.52
CA GLU A 81 -2.12 -0.79 10.95
C GLU A 81 -3.37 0.04 11.23
N ILE A 82 -3.58 1.11 10.48
CA ILE A 82 -4.76 1.97 10.55
C ILE A 82 -6.03 1.16 10.24
N ASP A 83 -6.04 0.40 9.16
CA ASP A 83 -7.17 -0.43 8.75
C ASP A 83 -7.50 -1.47 9.82
N ARG A 84 -6.48 -2.12 10.39
CA ARG A 84 -6.68 -3.09 11.47
C ARG A 84 -7.18 -2.44 12.76
N SER A 85 -6.77 -1.21 13.04
CA SER A 85 -7.27 -0.42 14.17
C SER A 85 -8.75 -0.07 13.97
N LEU A 86 -9.10 0.40 12.77
CA LEU A 86 -10.45 0.74 12.39
C LEU A 86 -11.36 -0.49 12.40
N GLU A 87 -10.95 -1.60 11.78
CA GLU A 87 -11.69 -2.87 11.76
C GLU A 87 -12.00 -3.37 13.17
N LYS A 88 -11.03 -3.31 14.10
CA LYS A 88 -11.27 -3.67 15.51
C LYS A 88 -12.29 -2.76 16.17
N THR A 89 -12.19 -1.46 15.93
CA THR A 89 -13.12 -0.47 16.47
C THR A 89 -14.54 -0.75 15.96
N ILE A 90 -14.70 -0.93 14.64
CA ILE A 90 -15.96 -1.29 14.01
C ILE A 90 -16.50 -2.63 14.55
N ALA A 91 -15.67 -3.65 14.72
CA ALA A 91 -16.10 -4.94 15.24
C ALA A 91 -16.61 -4.85 16.69
N ILE A 92 -15.90 -4.13 17.56
CA ILE A 92 -16.30 -3.94 18.96
C ILE A 92 -17.63 -3.18 19.04
N PHE A 93 -17.75 -2.05 18.33
CA PHE A 93 -18.97 -1.24 18.32
C PHE A 93 -20.13 -1.95 17.62
N GLY A 94 -19.89 -2.59 16.48
CA GLY A 94 -20.90 -3.31 15.71
C GLY A 94 -21.53 -4.46 16.49
N VAL A 95 -20.71 -5.29 17.16
CA VAL A 95 -21.24 -6.39 18.00
C VAL A 95 -21.96 -5.85 19.23
N SER A 96 -21.36 -4.89 19.95
CA SER A 96 -21.96 -4.36 21.19
C SER A 96 -23.29 -3.65 20.94
N LEU A 97 -23.36 -2.75 19.96
CA LEU A 97 -24.57 -2.02 19.60
C LEU A 97 -25.62 -2.94 18.98
N GLY A 98 -25.22 -3.91 18.14
CA GLY A 98 -26.14 -4.88 17.56
C GLY A 98 -26.85 -5.74 18.61
N VAL A 99 -26.10 -6.29 19.58
CA VAL A 99 -26.68 -7.09 20.67
C VAL A 99 -27.50 -6.22 21.63
N GLY A 100 -27.01 -5.03 21.96
CA GLY A 100 -27.73 -4.07 22.80
C GLY A 100 -29.08 -3.64 22.21
N GLY A 101 -29.12 -3.36 20.90
CA GLY A 101 -30.34 -2.99 20.20
C GLY A 101 -31.38 -4.11 20.18
N ILE A 102 -30.96 -5.36 19.96
CA ILE A 102 -31.83 -6.54 20.03
C ILE A 102 -32.36 -6.75 21.47
N ALA A 103 -31.53 -6.57 22.48
CA ALA A 103 -31.97 -6.64 23.87
C ALA A 103 -33.02 -5.56 24.18
N ALA A 104 -32.77 -4.30 23.80
CA ALA A 104 -33.73 -3.22 24.04
C ALA A 104 -35.11 -3.51 23.41
N SER A 105 -35.14 -3.99 22.17
CA SER A 105 -36.39 -4.25 21.43
C SER A 105 -37.16 -5.47 21.95
N THR A 106 -36.45 -6.52 22.38
CA THR A 106 -37.08 -7.70 22.97
C THR A 106 -37.66 -7.38 24.36
N PHE A 107 -36.91 -6.68 25.22
CA PHE A 107 -37.37 -6.35 26.57
C PHE A 107 -38.48 -5.29 26.60
N SER A 108 -38.53 -4.36 25.64
CA SER A 108 -39.67 -3.44 25.52
C SER A 108 -40.98 -4.18 25.20
N GLY A 109 -40.92 -5.27 24.42
CA GLY A 109 -42.10 -6.10 24.11
C GLY A 109 -42.65 -6.89 25.30
N TYR A 110 -41.79 -7.32 26.23
CA TYR A 110 -42.21 -7.94 27.51
C TYR A 110 -42.68 -6.92 28.55
N VAL A 111 -42.21 -5.69 28.45
CA VAL A 111 -42.66 -4.58 29.29
C VAL A 111 -44.12 -4.21 29.01
N GLU A 112 -44.56 -4.31 27.75
CA GLU A 112 -45.96 -4.11 27.35
C GLU A 112 -46.86 -5.32 27.69
N ARG A 113 -46.28 -6.49 27.94
CA ARG A 113 -47.00 -7.71 28.33
C ARG A 113 -46.44 -8.26 29.64
N PRO A 114 -47.01 -7.90 30.80
CA PRO A 114 -46.44 -8.33 32.08
C PRO A 114 -46.32 -9.86 32.09
N LEU A 115 -45.12 -10.36 32.45
CA LEU A 115 -44.87 -11.78 32.67
C LEU A 115 -45.58 -12.21 33.96
N ILE A 116 -46.91 -12.32 33.94
CA ILE A 116 -47.72 -12.77 35.07
C ILE A 116 -47.84 -14.30 34.97
N ASN A 117 -47.10 -15.02 35.82
CA ASN A 117 -47.61 -16.28 36.35
C ASN A 117 -48.33 -15.95 37.67
N SER A 118 -49.54 -16.46 37.82
CA SER A 118 -50.62 -15.99 38.70
C SER A 118 -50.32 -15.90 40.22
N ASN A 119 -49.13 -16.22 40.72
CA ASN A 119 -48.91 -16.43 42.16
C ASN A 119 -47.59 -15.91 42.75
N GLN A 120 -46.90 -14.94 42.12
CA GLN A 120 -45.72 -14.32 42.75
C GLN A 120 -45.83 -12.79 42.76
N SER A 121 -45.52 -12.22 43.93
CA SER A 121 -45.56 -10.80 44.25
C SER A 121 -44.87 -9.96 43.17
N PRO A 122 -45.44 -8.81 42.77
CA PRO A 122 -44.85 -7.97 41.76
C PRO A 122 -43.49 -7.50 42.28
N LEU A 123 -42.42 -7.93 41.60
CA LEU A 123 -41.11 -7.33 41.79
C LEU A 123 -41.31 -5.83 41.52
N THR A 124 -41.17 -5.01 42.56
CA THR A 124 -41.40 -3.56 42.50
C THR A 124 -40.30 -2.91 41.67
N ILE A 125 -40.37 -3.09 40.35
CA ILE A 125 -39.56 -2.33 39.39
C ILE A 125 -40.22 -0.94 39.32
N PHE A 126 -39.85 -0.08 40.27
CA PHE A 126 -40.36 1.30 40.38
C PHE A 126 -39.83 2.21 39.25
N THR A 127 -39.02 1.68 38.35
CA THR A 127 -38.51 2.39 37.17
C THR A 127 -39.47 2.21 36.01
N HIS A 128 -39.82 3.32 35.34
CA HIS A 128 -40.64 3.30 34.12
C HIS A 128 -40.11 2.20 33.18
N PRO A 129 -40.97 1.32 32.64
CA PRO A 129 -40.51 0.12 31.96
C PRO A 129 -39.54 0.37 30.79
N GLY A 130 -39.67 1.51 30.09
CA GLY A 130 -38.68 1.95 29.09
C GLY A 130 -37.30 2.30 29.67
N ILE A 131 -37.24 2.84 30.89
CA ILE A 131 -35.98 3.11 31.62
C ILE A 131 -35.31 1.78 31.98
N PHE A 132 -36.08 0.79 32.43
CA PHE A 132 -35.54 -0.53 32.75
C PHE A 132 -34.97 -1.24 31.52
N ALA A 133 -35.72 -1.28 30.40
CA ALA A 133 -35.25 -1.85 29.15
C ALA A 133 -33.99 -1.14 28.61
N PHE A 134 -33.94 0.19 28.73
CA PHE A 134 -32.78 0.99 28.38
C PHE A 134 -31.55 0.64 29.23
N LEU A 135 -31.68 0.61 30.56
CA LEU A 135 -30.59 0.26 31.46
C LEU A 135 -30.05 -1.15 31.20
N LEU A 136 -30.94 -2.12 30.99
CA LEU A 136 -30.58 -3.51 30.71
C LEU A 136 -29.82 -3.60 29.37
N SER A 137 -30.31 -2.93 28.33
CA SER A 137 -29.61 -2.84 27.03
C SER A 137 -28.21 -2.23 27.15
N VAL A 138 -28.06 -1.15 27.94
CA VAL A 138 -26.75 -0.52 28.20
C VAL A 138 -25.79 -1.49 28.89
N THR A 139 -26.26 -2.26 29.88
CA THR A 139 -25.42 -3.26 30.54
C THR A 139 -24.97 -4.38 29.61
N ILE A 140 -25.86 -4.91 28.76
CA ILE A 140 -25.54 -5.96 27.78
C ILE A 140 -24.53 -5.45 26.75
N THR A 141 -24.74 -4.22 26.25
CA THR A 141 -23.81 -3.55 25.32
C THR A 141 -22.41 -3.49 25.91
N LEU A 142 -22.28 -3.06 27.17
CA LEU A 142 -21.00 -2.94 27.87
C LEU A 142 -20.30 -4.29 28.07
N VAL A 143 -21.03 -5.32 28.51
CA VAL A 143 -20.49 -6.68 28.74
C VAL A 143 -20.01 -7.30 27.42
N MET A 144 -20.82 -7.19 26.36
CA MET A 144 -20.46 -7.74 25.05
C MET A 144 -19.27 -6.99 24.43
N GLY A 145 -19.21 -5.67 24.56
CA GLY A 145 -18.06 -4.87 24.11
C GLY A 145 -16.74 -5.25 24.82
N LEU A 146 -16.78 -5.45 26.14
CA LEU A 146 -15.61 -5.91 26.90
C LEU A 146 -15.18 -7.33 26.51
N SER A 147 -16.15 -8.22 26.29
CA SER A 147 -15.90 -9.60 25.90
C SER A 147 -15.28 -9.72 24.52
N THR A 148 -15.78 -8.97 23.53
CA THR A 148 -15.21 -8.93 22.17
C THR A 148 -13.83 -8.27 22.15
N ALA A 149 -13.62 -7.19 22.89
CA ALA A 149 -12.31 -6.56 23.03
C ALA A 149 -11.28 -7.51 23.66
N LYS A 150 -11.66 -8.26 24.71
CA LYS A 150 -10.81 -9.27 25.34
C LYS A 150 -10.50 -10.41 24.39
N TYR A 151 -11.49 -10.90 23.64
CA TYR A 151 -11.31 -11.94 22.63
C TYR A 151 -10.32 -11.50 21.54
N LEU A 152 -10.50 -10.31 20.97
CA LEU A 152 -9.60 -9.76 19.93
C LEU A 152 -8.18 -9.54 20.47
N ARG A 153 -8.03 -9.10 21.73
CA ARG A 153 -6.73 -8.96 22.40
C ARG A 153 -6.04 -10.32 22.61
N CYS A 154 -6.78 -11.33 23.09
CA CYS A 154 -6.25 -12.69 23.25
C CYS A 154 -5.86 -13.34 21.92
N ARG A 155 -6.70 -13.17 20.88
CA ARG A 155 -6.40 -13.67 19.53
C ARG A 155 -5.13 -13.03 18.98
N ARG A 156 -4.92 -11.72 19.16
CA ARG A 156 -3.68 -11.04 18.77
C ARG A 156 -2.44 -11.66 19.43
N ASN A 157 -2.51 -11.98 20.71
CA ASN A 157 -1.37 -12.52 21.46
C ASN A 157 -1.00 -13.96 21.08
N LYS A 158 -1.90 -14.70 20.42
CA LYS A 158 -1.67 -16.06 19.92
C LYS A 158 -1.16 -16.14 18.48
N LEU A 159 -1.22 -15.03 17.72
CA LEU A 159 -0.64 -15.02 16.37
C LEU A 159 0.88 -14.87 16.47
N PRO A 160 1.66 -15.64 15.67
CA PRO A 160 3.10 -15.43 15.56
C PRO A 160 3.35 -13.99 15.10
N LYS A 161 4.32 -13.32 15.72
CA LYS A 161 4.87 -12.08 15.18
C LYS A 161 5.78 -12.49 14.02
N ASN A 162 5.34 -12.25 12.79
CA ASN A 162 6.21 -12.23 11.62
C ASN A 162 7.07 -10.96 11.65
#